data_AF-A0A964YGZ4-F1
#
_entry.id   AF-A0A964YGZ4-F1
#
_cell.length_a   1.000
_cell.length_b   1.000
_cell.length_c   1.000
_cell.angle_alpha   90.00
_cell.angle_beta   90.00
_cell.angle_gamma   90.00
#
_symmetry.space_group_name_H-M   'P 1'
#
loop_
_entity.id
_entity.type
_entity.pdbx_description
1 polymer ?
#
loop_
_entity_poly.entity_id
_entity_poly.type
_entity_poly.pdbx_seq_one_letter_code
_entity_poly.pdbx_strand_id
1 'polypeptide(L)'
;LTPGIQYIIDHIELEKHIADADLIITGEGMLDEQSIQGKVVGHVAEIAKKHQKPVKVICGQHMECDGHKMLLDKVVTLASIAGSIETSIKEPLQFIPQAVKNIF
;
A
#
# COMPACT_ATOMS: atom_id res chain seq x y z
N LEU A 1 22.63 9.86 7.88
CA LEU A 1 22.06 8.51 7.71
C LEU A 1 20.91 8.65 6.73
N THR A 2 20.87 7.81 5.69
CA THR A 2 19.76 7.79 4.72
C THR A 2 18.68 6.83 5.21
N PRO A 3 17.38 7.18 5.15
CA PRO A 3 16.30 6.23 5.46
C PRO A 3 16.41 4.98 4.58
N GLY A 4 16.23 3.78 5.16
CA GLY A 4 16.42 2.52 4.44
C GLY A 4 15.48 2.35 3.24
N ILE A 5 14.25 2.87 3.34
CA ILE A 5 13.29 2.85 2.24
C ILE A 5 13.73 3.72 1.06
N GLN A 6 14.26 4.92 1.33
CA GLN A 6 14.79 5.79 0.28
C GLN A 6 15.94 5.12 -0.45
N TYR A 7 16.86 4.48 0.30
CA TYR A 7 17.95 3.72 -0.28
C TYR A 7 17.43 2.62 -1.23
N ILE A 8 16.44 1.83 -0.81
CA ILE A 8 15.86 0.77 -1.66
C ILE A 8 15.20 1.35 -2.91
N ILE A 9 14.36 2.40 -2.75
CA ILE A 9 13.65 3.08 -3.85
C ILE A 9 14.62 3.55 -4.93
N ASP A 10 15.72 4.18 -4.52
CA ASP A 10 16.74 4.68 -5.43
C ASP A 10 17.46 3.53 -6.15
N HIS A 11 17.78 2.44 -5.43
CA HIS A 11 18.51 1.31 -6.00
C HIS A 11 17.70 0.46 -6.97
N ILE A 12 16.37 0.41 -6.81
CA ILE A 12 15.47 -0.30 -7.73
C ILE A 12 14.88 0.63 -8.80
N GLU A 13 15.30 1.89 -8.83
CA GLU A 13 14.79 2.92 -9.73
C GLU A 13 13.25 3.02 -9.73
N LEU A 14 12.63 2.87 -8.55
CA LEU A 14 11.18 2.68 -8.42
C LEU A 14 10.37 3.81 -9.08
N GLU A 15 10.87 5.04 -9.00
CA GLU A 15 10.20 6.19 -9.62
C GLU A 15 10.02 6.04 -11.13
N LYS A 16 10.99 5.44 -11.84
CA LYS A 16 10.88 5.21 -13.29
C LYS A 16 9.77 4.22 -13.60
N HIS A 17 9.69 3.15 -12.81
CA HIS A 17 8.63 2.14 -12.94
C HIS A 17 7.25 2.73 -12.63
N ILE A 18 7.15 3.56 -11.60
CA ILE A 18 5.92 4.27 -11.25
C ILE A 18 5.49 5.20 -12.38
N ALA A 19 6.41 5.97 -12.98
CA ALA A 19 6.10 6.90 -14.06
C ALA A 19 5.52 6.19 -15.30
N ASP A 20 5.97 4.97 -15.59
CA ASP A 20 5.51 4.16 -16.73
C ASP A 20 4.21 3.38 -16.43
N ALA A 21 3.91 3.09 -15.17
CA ALA A 21 2.75 2.27 -14.79
C ALA A 21 1.40 2.97 -15.05
N ASP A 22 0.38 2.20 -15.41
CA ASP A 22 -1.02 2.68 -15.47
C ASP A 22 -1.70 2.68 -14.09
N LEU A 23 -1.27 1.76 -13.21
CA LEU A 23 -1.83 1.55 -11.88
C LEU A 23 -0.76 0.99 -10.95
N ILE A 24 -0.77 1.44 -9.71
CA ILE A 24 0.13 0.95 -8.66
C ILE A 24 -0.69 0.20 -7.62
N ILE A 25 -0.26 -1.01 -7.31
CA ILE A 25 -0.78 -1.80 -6.20
C ILE A 25 0.37 -2.01 -5.22
N THR A 26 0.17 -1.59 -3.97
CA THR A 26 1.13 -1.76 -2.87
C THR A 26 0.44 -2.31 -1.63
N GLY A 27 1.19 -2.53 -0.56
CA GLY A 27 0.65 -3.13 0.66
C GLY A 27 1.63 -3.16 1.82
N GLU A 28 1.06 -3.31 3.01
CA GLU A 28 1.80 -3.60 4.25
C GLU A 28 0.88 -4.29 5.27
N GLY A 29 1.44 -4.73 6.40
CA GLY A 29 0.66 -5.41 7.44
C GLY A 29 -0.40 -4.51 8.09
N MET A 30 0.00 -3.31 8.52
CA MET A 30 -0.88 -2.32 9.15
C MET A 30 -0.71 -0.98 8.44
N LEU A 31 -1.79 -0.50 7.83
CA LEU A 31 -1.88 0.84 7.28
C LEU A 31 -2.40 1.79 8.36
N ASP A 32 -1.51 2.63 8.89
CA ASP A 32 -1.80 3.63 9.93
C ASP A 32 -1.19 4.99 9.57
N GLU A 33 -1.36 6.01 10.40
CA GLU A 33 -0.82 7.36 10.12
C GLU A 33 0.70 7.36 9.87
N GLN A 34 1.45 6.48 10.53
CA GLN A 34 2.90 6.38 10.34
C GLN A 34 3.28 5.82 8.97
N SER A 35 2.37 5.06 8.36
CA SER A 35 2.57 4.51 7.03
C SER A 35 2.75 5.58 5.97
N ILE A 36 1.98 6.66 6.08
CA ILE A 36 2.08 7.82 5.18
C ILE A 36 3.35 8.63 5.45
N GLN A 37 3.79 8.71 6.70
CA GLN A 37 4.91 9.57 7.10
C GLN A 37 6.30 8.97 6.90
N GLY A 38 6.43 7.67 6.62
CA GLY A 38 7.77 7.08 6.57
C GLY A 38 7.90 5.63 6.15
N LYS A 39 6.80 4.93 5.85
CA LYS A 39 6.84 3.53 5.39
C LYS A 39 6.68 3.43 3.88
N VAL A 40 6.62 2.19 3.39
CA VAL A 40 6.55 1.83 1.98
C VAL A 40 5.35 2.51 1.29
N VAL A 41 4.16 2.44 1.89
CA VAL A 41 2.93 2.96 1.27
C VAL A 41 2.99 4.48 1.07
N GLY A 42 3.47 5.23 2.07
CA GLY A 42 3.63 6.68 1.97
C GLY A 42 4.55 7.10 0.83
N HIS A 43 5.77 6.54 0.78
CA HIS A 43 6.73 6.89 -0.27
C HIS A 43 6.22 6.52 -1.67
N VAL A 44 5.60 5.34 -1.82
CA VAL A 44 4.98 4.94 -3.09
C VAL A 44 3.89 5.93 -3.50
N ALA A 45 3.03 6.34 -2.57
CA ALA A 45 1.94 7.28 -2.84
C ALA A 45 2.45 8.69 -3.19
N GLU A 46 3.52 9.17 -2.55
CA GLU A 46 4.14 10.46 -2.88
C GLU A 46 4.75 10.47 -4.29
N ILE A 47 5.49 9.42 -4.65
CA ILE A 47 6.06 9.28 -5.99
C ILE A 47 4.94 9.14 -7.03
N ALA A 48 3.93 8.33 -6.75
CA ALA A 48 2.77 8.16 -7.64
C ALA A 48 2.03 9.47 -7.88
N LYS A 49 1.82 10.27 -6.83
CA LYS A 49 1.16 11.58 -6.93
C LYS A 49 1.95 12.54 -7.82
N LYS A 50 3.28 12.55 -7.74
CA LYS A 50 4.15 13.35 -8.62
C LYS A 50 3.91 13.03 -10.10
N HIS A 51 3.65 11.76 -10.42
CA HIS A 51 3.39 11.27 -11.78
C HIS A 51 1.90 11.10 -12.11
N GLN A 52 1.00 11.56 -11.22
CA GLN A 52 -0.45 11.47 -11.36
C GLN A 52 -0.95 10.04 -11.61
N LYS A 53 -0.36 9.06 -10.92
CA LYS A 53 -0.69 7.64 -11.03
C LYS A 53 -1.63 7.20 -9.91
N PRO A 54 -2.68 6.41 -10.22
CA PRO A 54 -3.57 5.89 -9.20
C PRO A 54 -2.85 4.84 -8.34
N VAL A 55 -3.11 4.88 -7.03
CA VAL A 55 -2.54 3.97 -6.04
C VAL A 55 -3.66 3.26 -5.29
N LYS A 56 -3.63 1.93 -5.34
CA LYS A 56 -4.52 1.09 -4.53
C LYS A 56 -3.71 0.23 -3.57
N VAL A 57 -4.25 -0.02 -2.39
CA VAL A 57 -3.55 -0.71 -1.31
C VAL A 57 -4.30 -1.97 -0.89
N ILE A 58 -3.56 -3.08 -0.79
CA ILE A 58 -3.99 -4.28 -0.06
C ILE A 58 -3.17 -4.34 1.22
N CYS A 59 -3.80 -4.21 2.39
CA CYS A 59 -3.11 -4.30 3.67
C CYS A 59 -3.74 -5.36 4.59
N GLY A 60 -3.03 -5.77 5.63
CA GLY A 60 -3.59 -6.67 6.64
C GLY A 60 -4.75 -6.01 7.39
N GLN A 61 -4.47 -4.83 7.96
CA GLN A 61 -5.43 -3.99 8.67
C GLN A 61 -5.23 -2.51 8.31
N HIS A 62 -6.29 -1.73 8.47
CA HIS A 62 -6.30 -0.30 8.20
C HIS A 62 -6.89 0.45 9.40
N MET A 63 -6.15 1.45 9.85
CA MET A 63 -6.62 2.50 10.75
C MET A 63 -6.75 3.78 9.93
N GLU A 64 -7.98 4.24 9.70
CA GLU A 64 -8.21 5.44 8.90
C GLU A 64 -7.55 6.68 9.51
N CYS A 65 -6.98 7.53 8.65
CA CYS A 65 -6.49 8.86 8.97
C CYS A 65 -6.72 9.77 7.76
N ASP A 66 -6.69 11.09 7.95
CA ASP A 66 -7.04 12.05 6.89
C ASP A 66 -6.10 11.98 5.68
N GLY A 67 -4.81 11.67 5.91
CA GLY A 67 -3.81 11.54 4.84
C GLY A 67 -4.11 10.40 3.85
N HIS A 68 -4.77 9.33 4.30
CA HIS A 68 -5.10 8.18 3.44
C HIS A 68 -6.06 8.56 2.31
N LYS A 69 -7.09 9.36 2.60
CA LYS A 69 -8.14 9.73 1.65
C LYS A 69 -7.65 10.63 0.51
N MET A 70 -6.55 11.35 0.74
CA MET A 70 -5.98 12.28 -0.25
C MET A 70 -4.96 11.63 -1.19
N LEU A 71 -4.38 10.50 -0.78
CA LEU A 71 -3.23 9.89 -1.47
C LEU A 71 -3.53 8.52 -2.09
N LEU A 72 -4.59 7.84 -1.63
CA LEU A 72 -4.91 6.48 -2.03
C LEU A 72 -6.30 6.41 -2.66
N ASP A 73 -6.42 5.76 -3.81
CA ASP A 73 -7.68 5.60 -4.55
C ASP A 73 -8.57 4.52 -3.93
N LYS A 74 -7.98 3.45 -3.38
CA LYS A 74 -8.73 2.35 -2.78
C LYS A 74 -7.87 1.58 -1.78
N VAL A 75 -8.47 1.20 -0.65
CA VAL A 75 -7.83 0.35 0.36
C VAL A 75 -8.71 -0.89 0.58
N VAL A 76 -8.10 -2.06 0.56
CA VAL A 76 -8.74 -3.34 0.87
C VAL A 76 -7.96 -4.01 2.00
N THR A 77 -8.67 -4.47 3.03
CA THR A 77 -8.04 -5.12 4.19
C THR A 77 -8.25 -6.63 4.19
N LEU A 78 -7.21 -7.41 4.45
CA LEU A 78 -7.31 -8.85 4.59
C LEU A 78 -8.13 -9.25 5.83
N ALA A 79 -8.03 -8.49 6.92
CA ALA A 79 -8.81 -8.72 8.14
C ALA A 79 -10.32 -8.65 7.89
N SER A 80 -10.79 -7.76 7.01
CA SER A 80 -12.22 -7.69 6.64
C SER A 80 -12.69 -8.92 5.85
N ILE A 81 -11.82 -9.46 4.99
CA ILE A 81 -12.12 -10.63 4.16
C ILE A 81 -12.07 -11.92 4.99
N ALA A 82 -11.07 -12.04 5.85
CA ALA A 82 -10.86 -13.21 6.70
C ALA A 82 -11.85 -13.27 7.89
N GLY A 83 -12.55 -12.19 8.19
CA GLY A 83 -13.46 -12.07 9.34
C GLY A 83 -12.75 -11.87 10.68
N SER A 84 -11.43 -12.03 10.75
CA SER A 84 -10.62 -11.72 11.93
C SER A 84 -9.16 -11.39 11.56
N ILE A 85 -8.50 -10.61 12.41
CA ILE A 85 -7.06 -10.32 12.28
C ILE A 85 -6.25 -11.61 12.40
N GLU A 86 -6.59 -12.45 13.38
CA GLU A 86 -5.87 -13.70 13.64
C GLU A 86 -5.88 -14.62 12.41
N THR A 87 -7.04 -14.83 11.81
CA THR A 87 -7.16 -15.63 10.58
C THR A 87 -6.37 -15.00 9.43
N SER A 88 -6.44 -13.67 9.29
CA SER A 88 -5.72 -12.96 8.22
C SER A 88 -4.20 -13.11 8.33
N ILE A 89 -3.66 -13.21 9.54
CA ILE A 89 -2.21 -13.41 9.79
C ILE A 89 -1.81 -14.87 9.60
N LYS A 90 -2.66 -15.83 10.00
CA LYS A 90 -2.38 -17.26 9.86
C LYS A 90 -2.35 -17.72 8.39
N GLU A 91 -3.30 -17.23 7.58
CA GLU A 91 -3.50 -17.72 6.21
C GLU A 91 -3.65 -16.57 5.18
N PRO A 92 -2.74 -15.58 5.13
CA PRO A 92 -2.92 -14.37 4.30
C PRO A 92 -3.07 -14.68 2.81
N LEU A 93 -2.32 -15.67 2.32
CA LEU A 93 -2.33 -16.06 0.90
C LEU A 93 -3.69 -16.56 0.41
N GLN A 94 -4.54 -17.09 1.30
CA GLN A 94 -5.89 -17.50 0.96
C GLN A 94 -6.79 -16.30 0.62
N PHE A 95 -6.53 -15.15 1.25
CA PHE A 95 -7.39 -13.98 1.15
C PHE A 95 -6.92 -12.97 0.08
N ILE A 96 -5.63 -12.98 -0.29
CA ILE A 96 -5.09 -12.07 -1.31
C ILE A 96 -5.85 -12.15 -2.65
N PRO A 97 -6.19 -13.32 -3.22
CA PRO A 97 -6.94 -13.37 -4.47
C PRO A 97 -8.32 -12.69 -4.39
N GLN A 98 -8.99 -12.78 -3.25
CA GLN A 98 -10.25 -12.09 -3.02
C GLN A 98 -10.02 -10.58 -2.81
N ALA A 99 -8.94 -10.20 -2.14
CA ALA A 99 -8.56 -8.79 -2.00
C ALA A 99 -8.28 -8.14 -3.36
N VAL A 100 -7.60 -8.83 -4.27
CA VAL A 100 -7.36 -8.37 -5.65
C VAL A 100 -8.68 -8.21 -6.41
N LYS A 101 -9.63 -9.15 -6.29
CA LYS A 101 -10.96 -8.96 -6.91
C LYS A 101 -11.68 -7.72 -6.39
N ASN A 102 -11.52 -7.43 -5.10
CA ASN A 102 -12.15 -6.29 -4.44
C ASN A 102 -11.42 -4.97 -4.69
N ILE A 103 -10.21 -4.97 -5.26
CA ILE A 103 -9.44 -3.75 -5.51
C ILE A 103 -9.71 -3.12 -6.88
N PHE A 104 -10.18 -3.91 -7.84
CA PHE A 104 -10.74 -3.40 -9.10
C PHE A 104 -12.20 -2.99 -8.92
#